data_AF-A0A7V3KZC2-F1
#
_entry.id   AF-A0A7V3KZC2-F1
#
_cell.length_a   1.000
_cell.length_b   1.000
_cell.length_c   1.000
_cell.angle_alpha   90.00
_cell.angle_beta   90.00
_cell.angle_gamma   90.00
#
_symmetry.space_group_name_H-M   'P 1'
#
loop_
_entity.id
_entity.type
_entity.pdbx_description
1 polymer ?
#
loop_
_entity_poly.entity_id
_entity_poly.type
_entity_poly.pdbx_seq_one_letter_code
_entity_poly.pdbx_strand_id
1 'polypeptide(L)' 'MRKFFLLLLLMSLIIGCGYPKETLRGVGHEGFLFIVANPNDAEVFVDGERMGLAADFERDPIELRSGTHKVEIRRPG' A
#
# COMPACT_ATOMS: atom_id res chain seq x y z
N MET A 1 -53.45 2.82 -10.22
CA MET A 1 -52.58 1.89 -9.44
C MET A 1 -51.35 1.40 -10.22
N ARG A 2 -51.46 0.96 -11.49
CA ARG A 2 -50.30 0.50 -12.30
C ARG A 2 -49.20 1.55 -12.50
N LYS A 3 -49.56 2.83 -12.65
CA LYS A 3 -48.62 3.95 -12.81
C LYS A 3 -47.81 4.24 -11.53
N PHE A 4 -48.40 4.02 -10.36
CA PHE A 4 -47.73 4.22 -9.06
C PHE A 4 -46.67 3.14 -8.82
N PHE A 5 -46.99 1.90 -9.19
CA PHE A 5 -46.04 0.78 -9.11
C PHE A 5 -44.86 0.94 -10.08
N LEU A 6 -45.12 1.47 -11.29
CA LEU A 6 -44.06 1.80 -12.25
C LEU A 6 -43.13 2.93 -11.75
N LEU A 7 -43.68 3.92 -11.03
CA LEU A 7 -42.90 5.04 -10.50
C LEU A 7 -41.99 4.59 -9.34
N LEU A 8 -42.47 3.70 -8.47
CA LEU A 8 -41.71 3.08 -7.39
C LEU A 8 -40.55 2.21 -7.91
N LEU A 9 -40.79 1.46 -8.99
CA LEU A 9 -39.75 0.67 -9.66
C LEU A 9 -38.68 1.56 -10.32
N LEU A 10 -39.06 2.74 -10.81
CA LEU A 10 -38.11 3.69 -11.39
C LEU A 10 -37.24 4.36 -10.32
N MET A 11 -37.79 4.65 -9.13
CA MET A 11 -37.01 5.23 -8.02
C MET A 11 -35.97 4.27 -7.45
N SER A 12 -36.23 2.95 -7.41
CA SER A 12 -35.26 1.99 -6.87
C SER A 12 -34.00 1.87 -7.73
N LEU A 13 -34.10 2.10 -9.05
CA LEU A 13 -32.95 2.11 -9.96
C LEU A 13 -32.02 3.32 -9.74
N ILE A 14 -32.54 4.45 -9.27
CA ILE A 14 -31.76 5.69 -9.11
C ILE A 14 -30.96 5.66 -7.80
N ILE A 15 -31.47 5.00 -6.77
CA ILE A 15 -30.86 4.93 -5.43
C ILE A 15 -29.59 4.04 -5.43
N GLY A 16 -29.49 3.08 -6.34
CA GLY A 16 -28.36 2.12 -6.37
C GLY A 16 -27.03 2.67 -6.90
N CYS A 17 -27.03 3.70 -7.73
CA CYS A 17 -25.82 4.16 -8.43
C CYS A 17 -25.01 5.21 -7.64
N GLY A 18 -25.55 5.75 -6.55
CA GLY A 18 -24.96 6.87 -5.80
C GLY A 18 -24.35 6.50 -4.46
N TYR A 19 -24.35 5.22 -4.06
CA TYR A 19 -23.71 4.84 -2.80
C TYR A 19 -22.21 5.00 -2.94
N PRO A 20 -21.57 5.96 -2.21
CA PRO A 20 -20.13 5.95 -2.11
C PRO A 20 -19.78 4.60 -1.48
N LYS A 21 -19.06 3.77 -2.22
CA LYS A 21 -18.30 2.71 -1.57
C LYS A 21 -17.34 3.47 -0.69
N GLU A 22 -17.58 3.48 0.62
CA GLU A 22 -16.57 3.95 1.55
C GLU A 22 -15.29 3.24 1.15
N THR A 23 -14.31 4.01 0.72
CA THR A 23 -12.95 3.54 0.60
C THR A 23 -12.49 3.34 2.03
N LEU A 24 -12.91 2.22 2.63
CA LEU A 24 -12.21 1.58 3.72
C LEU A 24 -10.82 1.23 3.15
N ARG A 25 -9.95 2.25 3.04
CA ARG A 25 -8.52 2.07 3.08
C ARG A 25 -8.28 1.56 4.48
N GLY A 26 -8.45 0.25 4.65
CA GLY A 26 -7.86 -0.43 5.79
C GLY A 26 -6.41 0.01 5.87
N VAL A 27 -5.89 0.12 7.10
CA VAL A 27 -4.44 0.14 7.28
C VAL A 27 -3.97 -1.16 6.63
N GLY A 28 -3.41 -1.07 5.43
CA GLY A 28 -2.86 -2.22 4.72
C GLY A 28 -1.92 -2.94 5.68
N HIS A 29 -1.79 -4.26 5.54
CA HIS A 29 -0.83 -4.99 6.35
C HIS A 29 0.59 -4.79 5.81
N GLU A 30 0.87 -3.66 5.16
CA GLU A 30 2.13 -3.30 4.56
C GLU A 30 2.58 -1.91 5.02
N GLY A 31 3.90 -1.74 5.14
CA GLY A 31 4.58 -0.48 5.44
C GLY A 31 5.72 -0.24 4.47
N PHE A 32 6.14 1.02 4.35
CA PHE A 32 7.19 1.43 3.42
C PHE A 32 8.46 1.80 4.19
N LEU A 33 9.59 1.19 3.82
CA LEU A 33 10.92 1.47 4.37
C LEU A 33 11.75 2.25 3.35
N PHE A 34 12.04 3.51 3.67
CA PHE A 34 13.01 4.33 2.94
C PHE A 34 14.39 4.21 3.60
N ILE A 35 15.45 4.17 2.80
CA ILE A 35 16.84 4.10 3.29
C ILE A 35 17.62 5.28 2.75
N VAL A 36 18.24 6.01 3.67
CA VAL A 36 19.15 7.11 3.34
C VAL A 36 20.47 6.83 4.04
N ALA A 37 21.53 6.65 3.26
CA ALA A 37 22.86 6.30 3.78
C ALA A 37 23.94 7.17 3.13
N ASN A 38 24.99 7.44 3.89
CA ASN A 38 26.24 8.01 3.39
C ASN A 38 27.40 7.24 4.02
N PRO A 39 28.20 6.50 3.23
CA PRO A 39 28.13 6.34 1.77
C PRO A 39 26.88 5.56 1.32
N ASN A 40 26.42 5.82 0.10
CA ASN A 40 25.15 5.28 -0.43
C ASN A 40 25.30 3.95 -1.20
N ASP A 41 26.51 3.41 -1.27
CA ASP A 41 26.87 2.15 -1.92
C ASP A 41 26.80 0.94 -0.96
N ALA A 42 26.19 1.10 0.23
CA ALA A 42 25.99 0.01 1.18
C ALA A 42 24.92 -0.99 0.69
N GLU A 43 25.15 -2.28 0.91
CA GLU A 43 24.21 -3.35 0.62
C GLU A 43 23.11 -3.41 1.69
N VAL A 44 21.86 -3.55 1.25
CA VAL A 44 20.69 -3.65 2.10
C VAL A 44 20.18 -5.09 2.09
N PHE A 45 19.92 -5.62 3.28
CA PHE A 45 19.29 -6.92 3.48
C PHE A 45 18.05 -6.79 4.35
N VAL A 46 16.99 -7.52 3.98
CA VAL A 46 15.77 -7.67 4.77
C VAL A 46 15.57 -9.16 5.03
N ASP A 47 15.51 -9.56 6.30
CA ASP A 47 15.35 -10.96 6.71
C ASP A 47 16.39 -11.91 6.12
N GLY A 48 17.58 -11.39 5.85
CA GLY A 48 18.70 -12.12 5.24
C GLY A 48 18.71 -12.13 3.71
N GLU A 49 17.65 -11.65 3.05
CA GLU A 49 17.58 -11.49 1.59
C GLU A 49 18.21 -10.17 1.16
N ARG A 50 19.05 -10.19 0.13
CA ARG A 50 19.69 -8.98 -0.43
C ARG A 50 18.68 -8.22 -1.28
N MET A 51 18.35 -7.00 -0.87
CA MET A 51 17.37 -6.15 -1.56
C MET A 51 18.01 -5.28 -2.64
N GLY A 52 19.23 -4.76 -2.40
CA GLY A 52 19.86 -3.80 -3.31
C GLY A 52 20.93 -2.97 -2.62
N LEU A 53 21.26 -1.83 -3.21
CA LEU A 53 22.11 -0.80 -2.60
C LEU A 53 21.25 0.25 -1.90
N ALA A 54 21.79 0.92 -0.89
CA ALA A 54 21.07 1.95 -0.14
C ALA A 54 20.56 3.09 -1.04
N ALA A 55 21.32 3.46 -2.08
CA ALA A 55 20.92 4.47 -3.07
C ALA A 55 19.62 4.11 -3.83
N ASP A 56 19.28 2.83 -3.95
CA ASP A 56 18.09 2.38 -4.66
C ASP A 56 16.81 2.76 -3.89
N PHE A 57 16.91 2.91 -2.56
CA PHE A 57 15.75 3.05 -1.67
C PHE A 57 15.56 4.44 -1.05
N GLU A 58 16.25 5.46 -1.57
CA GLU A 58 16.10 6.85 -1.10
C GLU A 58 14.76 7.44 -1.54
N ARG A 59 14.28 7.06 -2.73
CA ARG A 59 13.02 7.54 -3.32
C ARG A 59 12.01 6.46 -3.62
N ASP A 60 12.46 5.21 -3.72
CA ASP A 60 11.61 4.05 -3.99
C ASP A 60 11.66 3.10 -2.78
N PRO A 61 10.65 3.09 -1.91
CA PRO A 61 10.73 2.37 -0.65
C PRO A 61 10.59 0.85 -0.84
N ILE A 62 11.16 0.11 0.11
CA ILE A 62 10.88 -1.31 0.25
C ILE A 62 9.49 -1.47 0.91
N GLU A 63 8.58 -2.16 0.24
CA GLU A 63 7.30 -2.56 0.85
C GLU A 63 7.51 -3.80 1.73
N LEU A 64 7.13 -3.68 3.00
CA LEU A 64 7.28 -4.73 4.00
C LEU A 64 5.91 -5.09 4.56
N ARG A 65 5.67 -6.39 4.78
CA ARG A 65 4.47 -6.82 5.49
C ARG A 65 4.53 -6.39 6.96
N SER A 66 3.39 -6.43 7.63
CA SER A 66 3.28 -6.18 9.06
C SER A 66 3.99 -7.29 9.80
N GLY A 67 4.90 -6.93 10.70
CA GLY A 67 5.66 -7.88 11.47
C GLY A 67 6.99 -7.31 11.92
N THR A 68 7.77 -8.16 12.59
CA THR A 68 9.16 -7.85 12.92
C THR A 68 10.04 -8.29 11.77
N HIS A 69 10.74 -7.33 11.17
CA HIS A 69 11.71 -7.56 10.11
C HIS A 69 13.10 -7.22 10.62
N LYS A 70 14.10 -8.02 10.25
CA LYS A 70 15.50 -7.70 10.50
C LYS A 70 16.05 -6.98 9.28
N VAL A 71 16.39 -5.71 9.45
CA VAL A 71 17.04 -4.90 8.42
C VAL A 71 18.54 -4.81 8.72
N GLU A 72 19.37 -5.12 7.74
CA GLU A 72 20.83 -5.00 7.86
C GLU A 72 21.36 -4.16 6.70
N ILE A 73 22.16 -3.14 7.04
CA ILE A 73 22.83 -2.28 6.07
C ILE A 73 24.33 -2.54 6.26
N ARG A 74 25.00 -3.02 5.21
CA ARG A 74 26.38 -3.49 5.27
C ARG A 74 27.20 -2.82 4.20
N ARG A 75 28.38 -2.32 4.57
CA ARG A 75 29.40 -1.90 3.62
C ARG A 75 30.73 -2.51 4.04
N PRO A 76 31.44 -3.21 3.14
CA PRO A 76 32.79 -3.67 3.41
C PRO A 76 33.75 -2.49 3.56
N GLY A 77 34.64 -2.55 4.55
CA GLY A 77 35.68 -1.54 4.82
C GLY A 77 35.34 -0.61 5.97
#